data_AF-A0A2T6ZXQ5-F1
#
_entry.id   AF-A0A2T6ZXQ5-F1
#
_cell.length_a   1.000
_cell.length_b   1.000
_cell.length_c   1.000
_cell.angle_alpha   90.00
_cell.angle_beta   90.00
_cell.angle_gamma   90.00
#
_symmetry.space_group_name_H-M   'P 1'
#
loop_
_entity.id
_entity.type
_entity.pdbx_description
1 polymer ?
#
loop_
_entity_poly.entity_id
_entity_poly.type
_entity_poly.pdbx_seq_one_letter_code
_entity_poly.pdbx_strand_id
1 'polypeptide(L)'
;MDPKSDTKSSKLLRKENRRENPRDPRKELAALREQLKEQEEANQALRESYRALEAKYNKKRDEESVKRTENQQLLKTIQELRLENAALTQKTVAVMAERVPLVAAVVMKSVYKKAANIPSRESAGQDTRIKKMRSLGHKFQDMGCEGQEKINEFIEMWSTVIEQRNDAAHKVTGDKVLEILPYCEERMRRVLEQAFRSLWEVSPSDWPNVTPEKKDREFRNCTDWELEKLG
;
A
#
# COMPACT_ATOMS: atom_id res chain seq x y z
N MET A 1 118.47 38.44 36.66
CA MET A 1 117.19 39.14 36.45
C MET A 1 116.09 38.10 36.48
N ASP A 2 115.28 38.15 37.52
CA ASP A 2 113.94 37.54 37.62
C ASP A 2 112.95 38.74 37.59
N PRO A 3 111.62 38.59 37.37
CA PRO A 3 110.84 37.45 36.86
C PRO A 3 109.54 37.85 36.07
N LYS A 4 108.67 36.85 35.79
CA LYS A 4 107.19 36.93 35.69
C LYS A 4 106.53 37.55 34.43
N SER A 5 106.11 36.69 33.51
CA SER A 5 104.74 36.75 32.95
C SER A 5 104.39 35.40 32.32
N ASP A 6 103.63 34.55 33.01
CA ASP A 6 102.69 33.57 32.39
C ASP A 6 102.01 32.68 33.43
N THR A 7 101.46 33.30 34.48
CA THR A 7 100.73 32.57 35.53
C THR A 7 99.32 33.08 35.75
N LYS A 8 98.75 33.79 34.78
CA LYS A 8 97.37 34.29 34.85
C LYS A 8 96.38 33.60 33.89
N SER A 9 96.83 33.02 32.77
CA SER A 9 95.90 32.48 31.76
C SER A 9 95.34 31.08 32.10
N SER A 10 96.16 30.18 32.67
CA SER A 10 95.72 28.81 33.00
C SER A 10 94.79 28.72 34.22
N LYS A 11 94.84 29.69 35.15
CA LYS A 11 93.99 29.70 36.35
C LYS A 11 92.57 30.22 36.09
N LEU A 12 92.36 31.00 35.02
CA LEU A 12 91.03 31.48 34.63
C LEU A 12 90.24 30.40 33.87
N LEU A 13 90.89 29.65 32.98
CA LEU A 13 90.25 28.55 32.22
C LEU A 13 89.83 27.34 33.07
N ARG A 14 90.48 27.08 34.20
CA ARG A 14 90.04 26.01 35.14
C ARG A 14 88.90 26.41 36.07
N LYS A 15 88.58 27.70 36.18
CA LYS A 15 87.50 28.20 37.06
C LYS A 15 86.18 28.36 36.32
N GLU A 16 86.22 28.50 35.00
CA GLU A 16 85.05 28.69 34.14
C GLU A 16 84.37 27.35 33.78
N ASN A 17 85.14 26.28 33.58
CA ASN A 17 84.60 24.91 33.37
C ASN A 17 84.10 24.21 34.66
N ARG A 18 84.02 24.92 35.79
CA ARG A 18 83.42 24.40 37.05
C ARG A 18 82.07 25.05 37.38
N ARG A 19 81.50 25.81 36.46
CA ARG A 19 80.17 26.43 36.58
C ARG A 19 79.07 25.66 35.84
N GLU A 20 79.34 24.46 35.36
CA GLU A 20 78.26 23.50 35.19
C GLU A 20 77.85 23.01 36.58
N ASN A 21 76.75 23.57 37.05
CA ASN A 21 76.01 23.18 38.22
C ASN A 21 76.09 21.65 38.41
N PRO A 22 76.65 21.11 39.51
CA PRO A 22 76.62 19.67 39.71
C PRO A 22 75.15 19.28 39.82
N ARG A 23 74.61 18.68 38.75
CA ARG A 23 73.27 18.11 38.78
C ARG A 23 73.25 17.15 39.96
N ASP A 24 72.48 17.49 40.98
CA ASP A 24 72.33 16.67 42.16
C ASP A 24 71.62 15.38 41.71
N PRO A 25 72.32 14.23 41.66
CA PRO A 25 71.75 13.00 41.16
C PRO A 25 70.55 12.56 42.00
N ARG A 26 70.44 13.02 43.26
CA ARG A 26 69.25 12.77 44.09
C ARG A 26 68.03 13.55 43.63
N LYS A 27 68.20 14.79 43.14
CA LYS A 27 67.11 15.59 42.57
C LYS A 27 66.65 15.04 41.22
N GLU A 28 67.58 14.60 40.38
CA GLU A 28 67.26 13.99 39.08
C GLU A 28 66.52 12.65 39.26
N LEU A 29 66.95 11.84 40.24
CA LEU A 29 66.29 10.57 40.57
C LEU A 29 64.91 10.76 41.23
N ALA A 30 64.72 11.84 41.99
CA ALA A 30 63.40 12.22 42.51
C ALA A 30 62.45 12.65 41.37
N ALA A 31 62.92 13.49 40.44
CA ALA A 31 62.14 13.93 39.29
C ALA A 31 61.72 12.77 38.37
N LEU A 32 62.62 11.80 38.14
CA LEU A 32 62.30 10.60 37.35
C LEU A 32 61.28 9.69 38.04
N ARG A 33 61.30 9.60 39.37
CA ARG A 33 60.29 8.85 40.13
C ARG A 33 58.92 9.51 40.07
N GLU A 34 58.88 10.84 40.14
CA GLU A 34 57.66 11.63 39.97
C GLU A 34 57.06 11.37 38.58
N GLN A 35 57.87 11.48 37.52
CA GLN A 35 57.45 11.21 36.15
C GLN A 35 56.98 9.77 35.93
N LEU A 36 57.68 8.79 36.52
CA LEU A 36 57.25 7.39 36.42
C LEU A 36 55.88 7.19 37.06
N LYS A 37 55.64 7.81 38.23
CA LYS A 37 54.35 7.74 38.91
C LYS A 37 53.24 8.40 38.10
N GLU A 38 53.47 9.59 37.54
CA GLU A 38 52.53 10.26 36.63
C GLU A 38 52.21 9.40 35.39
N GLN A 39 53.24 8.73 34.83
CA GLN A 39 53.07 7.86 33.68
C GLN A 39 52.30 6.57 34.02
N GLU A 40 52.52 6.00 35.20
CA GLU A 40 51.77 4.85 35.71
C GLU A 40 50.29 5.20 35.91
N GLU A 41 49.99 6.36 36.49
CA GLU A 41 48.64 6.88 36.66
C GLU A 41 47.96 7.14 35.30
N ALA A 42 48.66 7.75 34.35
CA ALA A 42 48.16 7.97 32.99
C ALA A 42 47.87 6.65 32.25
N ASN A 43 48.75 5.65 32.38
CA ASN A 43 48.55 4.33 31.79
C ASN A 43 47.36 3.60 32.43
N GLN A 44 47.16 3.75 33.73
CA GLN A 44 46.02 3.17 34.44
C GLN A 44 44.71 3.79 33.95
N ALA A 45 44.64 5.13 33.85
CA ALA A 45 43.49 5.84 33.30
C ALA A 45 43.21 5.43 31.84
N LEU A 46 44.25 5.25 31.03
CA LEU A 46 44.11 4.79 29.64
C LEU A 46 43.53 3.37 29.57
N ARG A 47 44.00 2.45 30.43
CA ARG A 47 43.48 1.08 30.52
C ARG A 47 42.00 1.06 30.92
N GLU A 48 41.61 1.90 31.87
CA GLU A 48 40.20 2.02 32.30
C GLU A 48 39.32 2.59 31.19
N SER A 49 39.79 3.63 30.49
CA SER A 49 39.12 4.18 29.32
C SER A 49 38.95 3.12 28.20
N TYR A 50 40.00 2.33 27.94
CA TYR A 50 39.94 1.27 26.93
C TYR A 50 38.92 0.20 27.28
N ARG A 51 38.89 -0.26 28.55
CA ARG A 51 37.88 -1.21 29.04
C ARG A 51 36.46 -0.65 28.91
N ALA A 52 36.27 0.63 29.23
CA ALA A 52 34.97 1.28 29.11
C ALA A 52 34.50 1.37 27.65
N LEU A 53 35.42 1.63 26.71
CA LEU A 53 35.14 1.66 25.28
C LEU A 53 34.78 0.27 24.75
N GLU A 54 35.54 -0.75 25.13
CA GLU A 54 35.29 -2.15 24.78
C GLU A 54 33.92 -2.63 25.28
N ALA A 55 33.56 -2.30 26.53
CA ALA A 55 32.24 -2.59 27.07
C ALA A 55 31.11 -1.91 26.28
N LYS A 56 31.28 -0.64 25.89
CA LYS A 56 30.31 0.08 25.04
C LYS A 56 30.18 -0.56 23.65
N TYR A 57 31.30 -0.97 23.05
CA TYR A 57 31.30 -1.63 21.75
C TYR A 57 30.56 -2.97 21.80
N ASN A 58 30.87 -3.83 22.77
CA ASN A 58 30.22 -5.12 22.94
C ASN A 58 28.71 -4.96 23.17
N LYS A 59 28.30 -4.01 24.02
CA LYS A 59 26.89 -3.70 24.23
C LYS A 59 26.17 -3.32 22.93
N LYS A 60 26.75 -2.41 22.14
CA LYS A 60 26.18 -2.01 20.85
C LYS A 60 26.09 -3.18 19.86
N ARG A 61 27.10 -4.04 19.82
CA ARG A 61 27.12 -5.22 18.97
C ARG A 61 25.99 -6.18 19.31
N ASP A 62 25.76 -6.41 20.60
CA ASP A 62 24.70 -7.30 21.06
C ASP A 62 23.30 -6.70 20.80
N GLU A 63 23.12 -5.39 21.04
CA GLU A 63 21.89 -4.65 20.66
C GLU A 63 21.62 -4.73 19.15
N GLU A 64 22.65 -4.60 18.32
CA GLU A 64 22.52 -4.70 16.87
C GLU A 64 22.18 -6.14 16.43
N SER A 65 22.73 -7.14 17.11
CA SER A 65 22.38 -8.53 16.84
C SER A 65 20.91 -8.82 17.12
N VAL A 66 20.36 -8.28 18.21
CA VAL A 66 18.93 -8.39 18.52
C VAL A 66 18.09 -7.73 17.43
N LYS A 67 18.41 -6.48 17.04
CA LYS A 67 17.71 -5.77 15.96
C LYS A 67 17.75 -6.51 14.62
N ARG A 68 18.87 -7.16 14.29
CA ARG A 68 18.97 -7.99 13.08
C ARG A 68 18.00 -9.17 13.12
N THR A 69 17.88 -9.84 14.27
CA THR A 69 16.91 -10.94 14.42
C THR A 69 15.46 -10.47 14.35
N GLU A 70 15.12 -9.35 14.98
CA GLU A 70 13.79 -8.73 14.88
C GLU A 70 13.45 -8.34 13.44
N ASN A 71 14.38 -7.68 12.74
CA ASN A 71 14.18 -7.33 11.33
C ASN A 71 13.96 -8.56 10.45
N GLN A 72 14.69 -9.65 10.68
CA GLN A 72 14.47 -10.90 9.95
C GLN A 72 13.09 -11.50 10.22
N GLN A 73 12.61 -11.43 11.46
CA GLN A 73 11.25 -11.88 11.81
C GLN A 73 10.19 -11.02 11.13
N LEU A 74 10.32 -9.69 11.20
CA LEU A 74 9.40 -8.76 10.54
C LEU A 74 9.35 -8.97 9.02
N LEU A 75 10.50 -9.20 8.38
CA LEU A 75 10.54 -9.50 6.94
C LEU A 75 9.77 -10.79 6.59
N LYS A 76 9.87 -11.82 7.43
CA LYS A 76 9.07 -13.06 7.24
C LYS A 76 7.58 -12.78 7.38
N THR A 77 7.17 -12.06 8.43
CA THR A 77 5.76 -11.70 8.63
C THR A 77 5.21 -10.86 7.47
N ILE A 78 5.99 -9.90 6.96
CA ILE A 78 5.59 -9.11 5.78
C ILE A 78 5.40 -10.01 4.56
N GLN A 79 6.26 -11.01 4.36
CA GLN A 79 6.15 -11.95 3.26
C GLN A 79 4.90 -12.83 3.39
N GLU A 80 4.61 -13.34 4.59
CA GLU A 80 3.41 -14.14 4.87
C GLU A 80 2.13 -13.32 4.63
N LEU A 81 2.07 -12.09 5.15
CA LEU A 81 0.93 -11.19 4.93
C LEU A 81 0.71 -10.85 3.46
N ARG A 82 1.79 -10.70 2.68
CA ARG A 82 1.69 -10.48 1.22
C ARG A 82 1.08 -11.69 0.51
N LEU A 83 1.46 -12.91 0.89
CA LEU A 83 0.90 -14.13 0.32
C LEU A 83 -0.57 -14.29 0.70
N GLU A 84 -0.92 -14.06 1.96
CA GLU A 84 -2.31 -14.11 2.43
C GLU A 84 -3.17 -13.07 1.73
N ASN A 85 -2.70 -11.82 1.61
CA ASN A 85 -3.43 -10.76 0.92
C ASN A 85 -3.63 -11.08 -0.57
N ALA A 86 -2.62 -11.66 -1.24
CA ALA A 86 -2.78 -12.13 -2.61
C ALA A 86 -3.84 -13.24 -2.73
N ALA A 87 -3.85 -14.20 -1.81
CA ALA A 87 -4.85 -15.27 -1.78
C ALA A 87 -6.26 -14.73 -1.50
N LEU A 88 -6.42 -13.79 -0.57
CA LEU A 88 -7.70 -13.13 -0.28
C LEU A 88 -8.19 -12.30 -1.46
N THR A 89 -7.28 -11.60 -2.14
CA THR A 89 -7.60 -10.85 -3.36
C THR A 89 -8.12 -11.79 -4.45
N GLN A 90 -7.44 -12.92 -4.69
CA GLN A 90 -7.90 -13.93 -5.65
C GLN A 90 -9.28 -14.50 -5.28
N LYS A 91 -9.49 -14.86 -4.01
CA LYS A 91 -10.81 -15.33 -3.53
C LYS A 91 -11.90 -14.28 -3.75
N THR A 92 -11.60 -13.02 -3.48
CA THR A 92 -12.55 -11.91 -3.69
C THR A 92 -12.90 -11.77 -5.16
N VAL A 93 -11.91 -11.80 -6.06
CA VAL A 93 -12.14 -11.76 -7.51
C VAL A 93 -12.99 -12.94 -7.97
N ALA A 94 -12.74 -14.15 -7.47
CA ALA A 94 -13.53 -15.34 -7.81
C ALA A 94 -15.00 -15.21 -7.38
N VAL A 95 -15.25 -14.80 -6.13
CA VAL A 95 -16.62 -14.57 -5.61
C VAL A 95 -17.33 -13.47 -6.40
N MET A 96 -16.61 -12.41 -6.77
CA MET A 96 -17.18 -11.33 -7.57
C MET A 96 -17.48 -11.76 -9.01
N ALA A 97 -16.63 -12.61 -9.61
CA ALA A 97 -16.87 -13.16 -10.94
C ALA A 97 -18.19 -13.97 -11.01
N GLU A 98 -18.55 -14.67 -9.93
CA GLU A 98 -19.85 -15.36 -9.83
C GLU A 98 -21.03 -14.39 -9.61
N ARG A 99 -20.78 -13.26 -8.93
CA ARG A 99 -21.82 -12.29 -8.56
C ARG A 99 -22.15 -11.28 -9.65
N VAL A 100 -21.16 -10.89 -10.46
CA VAL A 100 -21.30 -9.95 -11.58
C VAL A 100 -22.47 -10.31 -12.51
N PRO A 101 -22.56 -11.52 -13.09
CA PRO A 101 -23.64 -11.86 -14.01
C PRO A 101 -25.02 -11.82 -13.34
N LEU A 102 -25.10 -12.20 -12.06
CA LEU A 102 -26.36 -12.17 -11.30
C LEU A 102 -26.89 -10.75 -11.12
N VAL A 103 -26.03 -9.83 -10.67
CA VAL A 103 -26.42 -8.43 -10.48
C VAL A 103 -26.69 -7.76 -11.82
N ALA A 104 -25.87 -8.03 -12.84
CA ALA A 104 -26.06 -7.52 -14.19
C ALA A 104 -27.42 -7.94 -14.76
N ALA A 105 -27.84 -9.19 -14.57
CA ALA A 105 -29.12 -9.69 -15.07
C ALA A 105 -30.31 -8.91 -14.49
N VAL A 106 -30.30 -8.63 -13.19
CA VAL A 106 -31.38 -7.87 -12.53
C VAL A 106 -31.42 -6.43 -13.04
N VAL A 107 -30.26 -5.78 -13.16
CA VAL A 107 -30.14 -4.41 -13.67
C VAL A 107 -30.65 -4.33 -15.10
N MET A 108 -30.15 -5.19 -15.98
CA MET A 108 -30.54 -5.20 -17.38
C MET A 108 -32.04 -5.47 -17.55
N LYS A 109 -32.60 -6.47 -16.84
CA LYS A 109 -34.06 -6.74 -16.82
C LYS A 109 -34.86 -5.51 -16.42
N SER A 110 -34.38 -4.75 -15.45
CA SER A 110 -35.04 -3.55 -14.96
C SER A 110 -35.02 -2.42 -15.99
N VAL A 111 -33.88 -2.24 -16.68
CA VAL A 111 -33.78 -1.29 -17.81
C VAL A 111 -34.74 -1.69 -18.93
N TYR A 112 -34.78 -2.96 -19.32
CA TYR A 112 -35.71 -3.43 -20.35
C TYR A 112 -37.17 -3.17 -19.96
N LYS A 113 -37.55 -3.45 -18.71
CA LYS A 113 -38.90 -3.16 -18.19
C LYS A 113 -39.23 -1.67 -18.26
N LYS A 114 -38.29 -0.81 -17.84
CA LYS A 114 -38.42 0.64 -17.93
C LYS A 114 -38.57 1.09 -19.38
N ALA A 115 -37.79 0.54 -20.30
CA ALA A 115 -37.88 0.81 -21.74
C ALA A 115 -39.24 0.41 -22.30
N ALA A 116 -39.73 -0.78 -21.95
CA ALA A 116 -40.92 -1.33 -22.56
C ALA A 116 -42.14 -0.42 -22.31
N ASN A 117 -42.32 0.16 -21.11
CA ASN A 117 -43.58 0.84 -20.71
C ASN A 117 -44.83 -0.05 -20.94
N ILE A 118 -44.70 -1.39 -20.82
CA ILE A 118 -45.76 -2.34 -21.21
C ILE A 118 -46.49 -2.88 -19.98
N PRO A 119 -47.83 -2.70 -19.88
CA PRO A 119 -48.71 -3.62 -19.16
C PRO A 119 -48.82 -4.93 -19.96
N SER A 120 -48.49 -6.02 -19.29
CA SER A 120 -48.51 -7.43 -19.74
C SER A 120 -49.47 -7.76 -20.89
N ARG A 121 -48.93 -8.25 -22.01
CA ARG A 121 -49.48 -9.39 -22.77
C ARG A 121 -48.54 -9.85 -23.89
N GLU A 122 -48.61 -11.17 -24.10
CA GLU A 122 -47.97 -12.03 -25.10
C GLU A 122 -46.57 -12.53 -24.78
N SER A 123 -46.33 -13.79 -25.15
CA SER A 123 -45.23 -14.65 -24.76
C SER A 123 -44.40 -15.07 -25.96
N ALA A 124 -43.10 -14.84 -25.90
CA ALA A 124 -42.22 -15.15 -26.99
C ALA A 124 -40.80 -15.47 -26.50
N GLY A 125 -40.17 -16.38 -27.24
CA GLY A 125 -38.82 -16.85 -26.96
C GLY A 125 -37.77 -15.75 -27.01
N GLN A 126 -36.57 -16.08 -26.52
CA GLN A 126 -35.41 -15.19 -26.39
C GLN A 126 -35.08 -14.40 -27.68
N ASP A 127 -35.21 -15.02 -28.86
CA ASP A 127 -35.03 -14.37 -30.17
C ASP A 127 -36.03 -13.24 -30.46
N THR A 128 -37.22 -13.36 -29.90
CA THR A 128 -38.28 -12.36 -30.05
C THR A 128 -38.03 -11.16 -29.14
N ARG A 129 -37.40 -11.40 -27.97
CA ARG A 129 -37.00 -10.31 -27.05
C ARG A 129 -35.90 -9.45 -27.64
N ILE A 130 -34.89 -10.03 -28.26
CA ILE A 130 -33.82 -9.28 -28.96
C ILE A 130 -34.43 -8.39 -30.06
N LYS A 131 -35.32 -8.94 -30.88
CA LYS A 131 -36.03 -8.17 -31.93
C LYS A 131 -36.85 -7.02 -31.33
N LYS A 132 -37.54 -7.27 -30.20
CA LYS A 132 -38.31 -6.27 -29.47
C LYS A 132 -37.44 -5.17 -28.86
N MET A 133 -36.26 -5.51 -28.33
CA MET A 133 -35.31 -4.51 -27.83
C MET A 133 -34.81 -3.61 -28.95
N ARG A 134 -34.54 -4.17 -30.15
CA ARG A 134 -34.19 -3.37 -31.34
C ARG A 134 -35.32 -2.42 -31.74
N SER A 135 -36.58 -2.86 -31.72
CA SER A 135 -37.72 -1.99 -32.04
C SER A 135 -37.99 -0.90 -30.99
N LEU A 136 -37.58 -1.15 -29.74
CA LEU A 136 -37.63 -0.17 -28.64
C LEU A 136 -36.44 0.79 -28.63
N GLY A 137 -35.59 0.80 -29.65
CA GLY A 137 -34.33 1.57 -29.67
C GLY A 137 -34.47 3.03 -29.25
N HIS A 138 -35.51 3.74 -29.71
CA HIS A 138 -35.79 5.14 -29.32
C HIS A 138 -35.96 5.30 -27.80
N LYS A 139 -36.63 4.36 -27.12
CA LYS A 139 -36.81 4.42 -25.66
C LYS A 139 -35.52 4.11 -24.90
N PHE A 140 -34.64 3.30 -25.47
CA PHE A 140 -33.30 3.12 -24.93
C PHE A 140 -32.47 4.40 -25.07
N GLN A 141 -32.63 5.16 -26.16
CA GLN A 141 -32.01 6.48 -26.32
C GLN A 141 -32.51 7.47 -25.26
N ASP A 142 -33.82 7.50 -24.99
CA ASP A 142 -34.42 8.33 -23.92
C ASP A 142 -33.86 7.99 -22.52
N MET A 143 -33.41 6.75 -22.32
CA MET A 143 -32.75 6.28 -21.10
C MET A 143 -31.23 6.53 -21.08
N GLY A 144 -30.70 7.21 -22.09
CA GLY A 144 -29.29 7.58 -22.18
C GLY A 144 -28.42 6.63 -23.00
N CYS A 145 -28.97 5.57 -23.62
CA CYS A 145 -28.26 4.73 -24.61
C CYS A 145 -28.14 5.47 -25.95
N GLU A 146 -27.24 6.46 -25.99
CA GLU A 146 -26.99 7.29 -27.16
C GLU A 146 -26.42 6.48 -28.33
N GLY A 147 -27.19 6.40 -29.42
CA GLY A 147 -26.76 5.77 -30.66
C GLY A 147 -27.05 4.27 -30.72
N GLN A 148 -27.11 3.77 -31.96
CA GLN A 148 -27.44 2.38 -32.23
C GLN A 148 -26.37 1.40 -31.73
N GLU A 149 -25.12 1.85 -31.66
CA GLU A 149 -23.99 1.06 -31.15
C GLU A 149 -24.18 0.68 -29.67
N LYS A 150 -24.45 1.66 -28.79
CA LYS A 150 -24.71 1.40 -27.35
C LYS A 150 -25.94 0.51 -27.14
N ILE A 151 -26.97 0.64 -27.98
CA ILE A 151 -28.16 -0.23 -27.95
C ILE A 151 -27.79 -1.65 -28.34
N ASN A 152 -27.03 -1.83 -29.42
CA ASN A 152 -26.56 -3.14 -29.85
C ASN A 152 -25.65 -3.76 -28.78
N GLU A 153 -24.80 -2.95 -28.13
CA GLU A 153 -23.95 -3.41 -27.04
C GLU A 153 -24.77 -3.97 -25.88
N PHE A 154 -25.83 -3.26 -25.47
CA PHE A 154 -26.77 -3.71 -24.45
C PHE A 154 -27.47 -5.02 -24.86
N ILE A 155 -27.92 -5.12 -26.12
CA ILE A 155 -28.64 -6.29 -26.63
C ILE A 155 -27.75 -7.53 -26.71
N GLU A 156 -26.53 -7.39 -27.19
CA GLU A 156 -25.57 -8.50 -27.23
C GLU A 156 -25.26 -9.01 -25.83
N MET A 157 -25.06 -8.08 -24.89
CA MET A 157 -24.73 -8.41 -23.52
C MET A 157 -25.92 -9.00 -22.76
N TRP A 158 -27.14 -8.64 -23.14
CA TRP A 158 -28.37 -9.22 -22.60
C TRP A 158 -28.40 -10.73 -22.81
N SER A 159 -28.08 -11.21 -24.01
CA SER A 159 -28.05 -12.66 -24.28
C SER A 159 -27.07 -13.38 -23.37
N THR A 160 -25.84 -12.88 -23.26
CA THR A 160 -24.79 -13.48 -22.41
C THR A 160 -25.18 -13.49 -20.93
N VAL A 161 -25.72 -12.39 -20.42
CA VAL A 161 -26.05 -12.23 -18.99
C VAL A 161 -27.28 -13.05 -18.60
N ILE A 162 -28.29 -13.12 -19.49
CA ILE A 162 -29.52 -13.86 -19.21
C ILE A 162 -29.30 -15.38 -19.29
N GLU A 163 -28.42 -15.85 -20.18
CA GLU A 163 -28.02 -17.26 -20.26
C GLU A 163 -27.26 -17.73 -19.02
N GLN A 164 -26.44 -16.85 -18.42
CA GLN A 164 -25.64 -17.15 -17.22
C GLN A 164 -26.45 -17.06 -15.92
N ARG A 165 -27.77 -16.84 -15.97
CA ARG A 165 -28.60 -16.70 -14.78
C ARG A 165 -28.79 -18.04 -14.08
N ASN A 166 -28.39 -18.10 -12.81
CA ASN A 166 -29.03 -18.93 -11.79
C ASN A 166 -30.00 -18.07 -10.95
N ASP A 167 -31.09 -18.65 -10.45
CA ASP A 167 -32.24 -17.99 -9.80
C ASP A 167 -31.97 -17.17 -8.51
N ALA A 168 -30.71 -16.91 -8.15
CA ALA A 168 -30.30 -16.56 -6.79
C ALA A 168 -30.40 -15.06 -6.42
N ALA A 169 -30.24 -14.11 -7.35
CA ALA A 169 -30.38 -12.70 -6.99
C ALA A 169 -31.85 -12.28 -7.07
N HIS A 170 -32.52 -12.09 -5.93
CA HIS A 170 -33.92 -11.62 -5.91
C HIS A 170 -34.05 -10.09 -5.88
N LYS A 171 -33.03 -9.38 -5.40
CA LYS A 171 -33.04 -7.91 -5.18
C LYS A 171 -31.66 -7.28 -5.32
N VAL A 172 -31.57 -6.20 -6.08
CA VAL A 172 -30.37 -5.38 -6.30
C VAL A 172 -30.63 -3.93 -5.90
N THR A 173 -29.78 -3.40 -5.01
CA THR A 173 -29.69 -1.97 -4.66
C THR A 173 -28.58 -1.32 -5.45
N GLY A 174 -28.51 0.03 -5.42
CA GLY A 174 -27.41 0.75 -6.07
C GLY A 174 -26.04 0.34 -5.52
N ASP A 175 -25.90 0.13 -4.21
CA ASP A 175 -24.64 -0.31 -3.59
C ASP A 175 -24.13 -1.63 -4.16
N LYS A 176 -25.03 -2.60 -4.38
CA LYS A 176 -24.67 -3.90 -4.96
C LYS A 176 -24.20 -3.77 -6.41
N VAL A 177 -24.69 -2.78 -7.16
CA VAL A 177 -24.20 -2.50 -8.51
C VAL A 177 -22.81 -1.89 -8.43
N LEU A 178 -22.61 -0.87 -7.58
CA LEU A 178 -21.30 -0.23 -7.42
C LEU A 178 -20.23 -1.19 -6.93
N GLU A 179 -20.59 -2.13 -6.05
CA GLU A 179 -19.69 -3.16 -5.55
C GLU A 179 -19.14 -4.06 -6.67
N ILE A 180 -19.93 -4.34 -7.72
CA ILE A 180 -19.51 -5.21 -8.83
C ILE A 180 -18.81 -4.46 -9.98
N LEU A 181 -19.01 -3.14 -10.11
CA LEU A 181 -18.45 -2.37 -11.25
C LEU A 181 -16.92 -2.54 -11.42
N PRO A 182 -16.10 -2.52 -10.35
CA PRO A 182 -14.65 -2.72 -10.48
C PRO A 182 -14.27 -4.09 -11.04
N TYR A 183 -15.12 -5.10 -10.86
CA TYR A 183 -14.91 -6.48 -11.29
C TYR A 183 -15.51 -6.79 -12.66
N CYS A 184 -16.26 -5.84 -13.24
CA CYS A 184 -16.79 -5.96 -14.58
C CYS A 184 -15.69 -5.68 -15.62
N GLU A 185 -15.71 -6.44 -16.70
CA GLU A 185 -15.00 -6.09 -17.94
C GLU A 185 -15.45 -4.71 -18.44
N GLU A 186 -14.58 -4.00 -19.18
CA GLU A 186 -14.80 -2.61 -19.56
C GLU A 186 -16.14 -2.37 -20.28
N ARG A 187 -16.53 -3.29 -21.17
CA ARG A 187 -17.80 -3.21 -21.90
C ARG A 187 -19.00 -3.39 -20.97
N MET A 188 -18.99 -4.41 -20.11
CA MET A 188 -20.03 -4.63 -19.09
C MET A 188 -20.15 -3.46 -18.13
N ARG A 189 -19.02 -2.94 -17.66
CA ARG A 189 -18.97 -1.79 -16.77
C ARG A 189 -19.67 -0.59 -17.38
N ARG A 190 -19.34 -0.23 -18.64
CA ARG A 190 -19.97 0.90 -19.33
C ARG A 190 -21.48 0.77 -19.41
N VAL A 191 -21.98 -0.40 -19.79
CA VAL A 191 -23.41 -0.65 -19.89
C VAL A 191 -24.08 -0.61 -18.51
N LEU A 192 -23.46 -1.18 -17.47
CA LEU A 192 -23.99 -1.14 -16.10
C LEU A 192 -23.98 0.26 -15.50
N GLU A 193 -22.96 1.07 -15.76
CA GLU A 193 -22.91 2.48 -15.33
C GLU A 193 -24.02 3.30 -16.00
N GLN A 194 -24.28 3.06 -17.28
CA GLN A 194 -25.37 3.70 -18.01
C GLN A 194 -26.73 3.25 -17.50
N ALA A 195 -26.92 1.95 -17.30
CA ALA A 195 -28.10 1.38 -16.69
C ALA A 195 -28.35 1.95 -15.30
N PHE A 196 -27.28 2.09 -14.50
CA PHE A 196 -27.34 2.69 -13.16
C PHE A 196 -27.85 4.13 -13.21
N ARG A 197 -27.29 4.96 -14.11
CA ARG A 197 -27.76 6.34 -14.31
C ARG A 197 -29.23 6.38 -14.71
N SER A 198 -29.67 5.49 -15.60
CA SER A 198 -31.07 5.42 -16.01
C SER A 198 -31.99 5.02 -14.86
N LEU A 199 -31.60 4.03 -14.05
CA LEU A 199 -32.47 3.46 -13.02
C LEU A 199 -32.52 4.30 -11.74
N TRP A 200 -31.40 4.87 -11.31
CA TRP A 200 -31.30 5.67 -10.06
C TRP A 200 -31.21 7.18 -10.31
N GLU A 201 -31.15 7.61 -11.57
CA GLU A 201 -31.12 9.04 -11.95
C GLU A 201 -29.96 9.79 -11.26
N VAL A 202 -28.80 9.13 -11.19
CA VAL A 202 -27.57 9.65 -10.60
C VAL A 202 -26.35 8.91 -11.16
N SER A 203 -25.21 9.59 -11.24
CA SER A 203 -23.94 8.97 -11.62
C SER A 203 -23.43 8.03 -10.51
N PRO A 204 -22.78 6.90 -10.85
CA PRO A 204 -22.04 6.09 -9.89
C PRO A 204 -21.07 6.89 -9.00
N SER A 205 -20.42 7.91 -9.56
CA SER A 205 -19.50 8.80 -8.84
C SER A 205 -20.16 9.63 -7.74
N ASP A 206 -21.43 9.97 -7.94
CA ASP A 206 -22.16 10.88 -7.06
C ASP A 206 -22.98 10.12 -6.00
N TRP A 207 -23.01 8.79 -6.09
CA TRP A 207 -23.77 7.90 -5.20
C TRP A 207 -23.54 8.13 -3.70
N PRO A 208 -22.32 8.43 -3.21
CA PRO A 208 -22.11 8.70 -1.79
C PRO A 208 -22.99 9.83 -1.25
N ASN A 209 -23.29 10.83 -2.09
CA ASN A 209 -24.02 12.05 -1.75
C ASN A 209 -25.54 11.96 -1.98
N VAL A 210 -26.03 10.79 -2.37
CA VAL A 210 -27.45 10.57 -2.69
C VAL A 210 -28.30 10.47 -1.42
N THR A 211 -29.56 10.93 -1.51
CA THR A 211 -30.51 10.87 -0.40
C THR A 211 -30.84 9.43 -0.01
N PRO A 212 -31.22 9.16 1.25
CA PRO A 212 -31.58 7.81 1.69
C PRO A 212 -32.69 7.17 0.84
N GLU A 213 -33.70 7.94 0.42
CA GLU A 213 -34.82 7.43 -0.38
C GLU A 213 -34.37 6.88 -1.73
N LYS A 214 -33.36 7.53 -2.35
CA LYS A 214 -32.76 7.03 -3.59
C LYS A 214 -31.84 5.82 -3.34
N LYS A 215 -31.16 5.74 -2.18
CA LYS A 215 -30.34 4.58 -1.80
C LYS A 215 -31.18 3.33 -1.51
N ASP A 216 -32.35 3.53 -0.91
CA ASP A 216 -33.32 2.48 -0.57
C ASP A 216 -34.08 1.95 -1.80
N ARG A 217 -33.89 2.54 -2.99
CA ARG A 217 -34.49 2.05 -4.23
C ARG A 217 -33.90 0.70 -4.62
N GLU A 218 -34.74 -0.33 -4.57
CA GLU A 218 -34.41 -1.70 -4.95
C GLU A 218 -35.05 -2.10 -6.27
N PHE A 219 -34.34 -2.89 -7.06
CA PHE A 219 -34.88 -3.57 -8.24
C PHE A 219 -34.90 -5.07 -7.99
N ARG A 220 -36.06 -5.68 -8.21
CA ARG A 220 -36.25 -7.12 -8.03
C ARG A 220 -35.97 -7.86 -9.32
N ASN A 221 -35.36 -9.03 -9.18
CA ASN A 221 -35.32 -9.97 -10.29
C ASN A 221 -36.75 -10.40 -10.57
N CYS A 222 -37.09 -10.36 -11.85
CA CYS A 222 -38.38 -10.83 -12.30
C CYS A 222 -38.20 -12.24 -12.85
N THR A 223 -39.10 -13.12 -12.44
CA THR A 223 -39.17 -14.51 -12.91
C THR A 223 -39.26 -14.55 -14.42
N ASP A 224 -38.80 -15.64 -15.05
CA ASP A 224 -38.97 -15.79 -16.51
C ASP A 224 -40.43 -15.70 -16.89
N TRP A 225 -41.34 -16.23 -16.07
CA TRP A 225 -42.78 -16.02 -16.22
C TRP A 225 -43.20 -14.54 -16.27
N GLU A 226 -42.63 -13.68 -15.42
CA GLU A 226 -42.89 -12.24 -15.48
C GLU A 226 -42.24 -11.55 -16.68
N LEU A 227 -41.30 -12.19 -17.37
CA LEU A 227 -40.68 -11.70 -18.61
C LEU A 227 -41.36 -12.29 -19.86
N GLU A 228 -41.83 -13.54 -19.79
CA GLU A 228 -42.67 -14.22 -20.77
C GLU A 228 -44.05 -13.58 -20.84
N LYS A 229 -44.54 -12.98 -19.77
CA LYS A 229 -45.74 -12.13 -19.80
C LYS A 229 -45.53 -10.76 -20.46
N LEU A 230 -44.29 -10.41 -20.81
CA LEU A 230 -43.90 -9.09 -21.34
C LEU A 230 -43.49 -9.12 -22.81
N GLY A 231 -43.56 -10.26 -23.50
CA GLY A 231 -43.15 -10.37 -24.88
C GLY A 231 -42.86 -11.79 -25.25
#